data_AF-A0A966PZ69-F1
#
_entry.id   AF-A0A966PZ69-F1
#
_cell.length_a   1.000
_cell.length_b   1.000
_cell.length_c   1.000
_cell.angle_alpha   90.00
_cell.angle_beta   90.00
_cell.angle_gamma   90.00
#
_symmetry.space_group_name_H-M   'P 1'
#
loop_
_entity.id
_entity.type
_entity.pdbx_description
1 polymer ?
#
loop_
_entity_poly.entity_id
_entity_poly.type
_entity_poly.pdbx_seq_one_letter_code
_entity_poly.pdbx_strand_id
1 'polypeptide(L)'
;MAQKTINVGTVANDGTGDTIRGAFTNVNANFTEVYSNVTAIIPAYTTANVAFSTVNTVNSMVQSVAIGANNYSNSIGSASNAYAVVIGASSNAYTNTYADSVGAAANSYATSVGTAGNNYASILAANNAVGANAWANTVTVNTYNWANTKFDTVVNTSLIYIMANGAYNRANASVANAAGTIQGNIFFTGTVTTAVGFTDSLGPIREKRANTVNSNVSVLVSESIVISNSTNTIHIKIPNDGDFIFPSNIGSTIEIYQYGTGTTKIVANDAAVTVLSSNNWANIAGQYLTASVVKVLPNTWILTGNLKT
;
A
#
# COMPACT_ATOMS: atom_id res chain seq x y z
N MET A 1 107.19 13.30 22.09
CA MET A 1 108.30 12.76 22.88
C MET A 1 107.93 12.87 24.36
N ALA A 2 108.64 12.21 25.26
CA ALA A 2 108.43 12.48 26.68
C ALA A 2 108.92 13.89 27.01
N GLN A 3 108.19 14.62 27.87
CA GLN A 3 108.58 15.93 28.39
C GLN A 3 110.04 15.88 28.88
N LYS A 4 110.87 16.80 28.38
CA LYS A 4 112.24 16.97 28.85
C LYS A 4 112.23 17.88 30.08
N THR A 5 112.60 17.33 31.22
CA THR A 5 112.73 18.08 32.48
C THR A 5 114.13 18.67 32.55
N ILE A 6 114.24 19.94 32.96
CA ILE A 6 115.53 20.59 33.19
C ILE A 6 116.09 20.07 34.52
N ASN A 7 117.29 19.49 34.52
CA ASN A 7 117.96 19.09 35.75
C ASN A 7 118.65 20.31 36.37
N VAL A 8 118.25 20.71 37.57
CA VAL A 8 118.81 21.88 38.28
C VAL A 8 119.99 21.53 39.19
N GLY A 9 120.42 20.27 39.22
CA GLY A 9 121.44 19.76 40.13
C GLY A 9 120.87 19.37 41.49
N THR A 10 121.69 18.72 42.32
CA THR A 10 121.29 18.31 43.68
C THR A 10 121.45 19.43 44.71
N VAL A 11 122.45 20.30 44.49
CA VAL A 11 122.79 21.46 45.30
C VAL A 11 123.20 22.60 44.37
N ALA A 12 123.03 23.85 44.79
CA ALA A 12 123.45 25.01 44.02
C ALA A 12 124.95 24.95 43.68
N ASN A 13 125.29 25.17 42.41
CA ASN A 13 126.66 25.25 41.87
C ASN A 13 127.50 23.96 41.99
N ASP A 14 126.88 22.79 42.17
CA ASP A 14 127.58 21.50 42.31
C ASP A 14 128.05 20.89 40.97
N GLY A 15 127.67 21.49 39.84
CA GLY A 15 128.04 21.03 38.50
C GLY A 15 127.32 19.77 38.02
N THR A 16 126.36 19.23 38.80
CA THR A 16 125.60 18.01 38.48
C THR A 16 124.29 18.28 37.70
N GLY A 17 123.88 19.55 37.61
CA GLY A 17 122.74 19.99 36.80
C GLY A 17 123.05 20.09 35.31
N ASP A 18 122.02 20.36 34.51
CA ASP A 18 122.18 20.65 33.10
C ASP A 18 122.99 21.94 32.92
N THR A 19 123.87 21.95 31.93
CA THR A 19 124.42 23.22 31.45
C THR A 19 123.28 24.10 30.93
N ILE A 20 123.45 25.43 30.99
CA ILE A 20 122.48 26.39 30.42
C ILE A 20 122.09 25.99 28.98
N ARG A 21 123.08 25.56 28.18
CA ARG A 21 122.85 25.07 26.82
C ARG A 21 121.93 23.84 26.79
N GLY A 22 122.19 22.84 27.64
CA GLY A 22 121.36 21.63 27.76
C GLY A 22 119.92 21.94 28.18
N ALA A 23 119.74 22.83 29.17
CA ALA A 23 118.42 23.28 29.61
C ALA A 23 117.64 23.97 28.48
N PHE A 24 118.26 24.88 27.73
CA PHE A 24 117.61 25.52 26.58
C PHE A 24 117.35 24.56 25.41
N THR A 25 118.20 23.55 25.20
CA THR A 25 117.91 22.46 24.24
C THR A 25 116.66 21.67 24.65
N ASN A 26 116.50 21.35 25.93
CA ASN A 26 115.31 20.67 26.46
C ASN A 26 114.05 21.53 26.32
N VAL A 27 114.13 22.83 26.62
CA VAL A 27 113.05 23.80 26.42
C VAL A 27 112.64 23.87 24.95
N ASN A 28 113.60 24.04 24.04
CA ASN A 28 113.34 24.09 22.62
C ASN A 28 112.69 22.79 22.12
N ALA A 29 113.16 21.63 22.57
CA ALA A 29 112.58 20.33 22.21
C ALA A 29 111.10 20.21 22.67
N ASN A 30 110.78 20.63 23.90
CA ASN A 30 109.41 20.63 24.41
C ASN A 30 108.51 21.59 23.60
N PHE A 31 108.98 22.81 23.30
CA PHE A 31 108.20 23.77 22.51
C PHE A 31 108.00 23.31 21.06
N THR A 32 109.03 22.73 20.43
CA THR A 32 108.91 22.14 19.10
C THR A 32 107.80 21.09 19.08
N GLU A 33 107.75 20.20 20.09
CA GLU A 33 106.68 19.21 20.19
C GLU A 33 105.30 19.85 20.36
N VAL A 34 105.14 20.83 21.26
CA VAL A 34 103.87 21.53 21.44
C VAL A 34 103.40 22.19 20.15
N TYR A 35 104.30 22.91 19.46
CA TYR A 35 103.96 23.55 18.18
C TYR A 35 103.61 22.53 17.10
N SER A 36 104.30 21.39 17.02
CA SER A 36 103.95 20.30 16.10
C SER A 36 102.57 19.72 16.41
N ASN A 37 102.24 19.48 17.69
CA ASN A 37 100.92 18.97 18.09
C ASN A 37 99.80 19.97 17.79
N VAL A 38 99.99 21.25 18.14
CA VAL A 38 99.01 22.31 17.83
C VAL A 38 98.80 22.43 16.31
N THR A 39 99.89 22.39 15.54
CA THR A 39 99.83 22.42 14.07
C THR A 39 99.07 21.22 13.50
N ALA A 40 99.15 20.04 14.14
CA ALA A 40 98.40 18.85 13.73
C ALA A 40 96.91 18.88 14.15
N ILE A 41 96.59 19.52 15.28
CA ILE A 41 95.22 19.59 15.82
C ILE A 41 94.33 20.53 14.99
N ILE A 42 94.85 21.68 14.56
CA ILE A 42 94.08 22.67 13.78
C ILE A 42 93.42 22.08 12.51
N PRO A 43 94.15 21.38 11.62
CA PRO A 43 93.53 20.76 10.45
C PRO A 43 92.58 19.65 10.84
N ALA A 44 92.88 18.84 11.87
CA ALA A 44 91.98 17.78 12.34
C ALA A 44 90.63 18.35 12.83
N TYR A 45 90.66 19.45 13.61
CA TYR A 45 89.46 20.15 14.06
C TYR A 45 88.68 20.75 12.89
N THR A 46 89.37 21.33 11.92
CA THR A 46 88.76 21.90 10.71
C THR A 46 88.05 20.81 9.89
N THR A 47 88.71 19.67 9.66
CA THR A 47 88.12 18.51 8.98
C THR A 47 86.91 17.97 9.74
N ALA A 48 86.97 17.86 11.07
CA ALA A 48 85.85 17.41 11.90
C ALA A 48 84.63 18.34 11.79
N ASN A 49 84.85 19.66 11.80
CA ASN A 49 83.76 20.64 11.65
C ASN A 49 83.11 20.59 10.25
N VAL A 50 83.91 20.41 9.21
CA VAL A 50 83.39 20.20 7.84
C VAL A 50 82.53 18.94 7.80
N ALA A 51 83.02 17.82 8.36
CA ALA A 51 82.26 16.57 8.41
C ALA A 51 80.93 16.73 9.17
N PHE A 52 80.94 17.41 10.32
CA PHE A 52 79.73 17.69 11.10
C PHE A 52 78.72 18.53 10.32
N SER A 53 79.19 19.57 9.61
CA SER A 53 78.34 20.41 8.75
C SER A 53 77.73 19.60 7.60
N THR A 54 78.51 18.73 6.96
CA THR A 54 78.01 17.81 5.93
C THR A 54 76.92 16.89 6.47
N VAL A 55 77.12 16.29 7.65
CA VAL A 55 76.12 15.42 8.28
C VAL A 55 74.82 16.17 8.58
N ASN A 56 74.90 17.40 9.11
CA ASN A 56 73.71 18.22 9.36
C ASN A 56 72.96 18.56 8.07
N THR A 57 73.69 18.86 7.00
CA THR A 57 73.11 19.11 5.67
C THR A 57 72.38 17.86 5.15
N VAL A 58 73.03 16.69 5.24
CA VAL A 58 72.43 15.40 4.84
C VAL A 58 71.19 15.09 5.66
N ASN A 59 71.25 15.27 6.99
CA ASN A 59 70.10 15.05 7.87
C ASN A 59 68.90 15.94 7.48
N SER A 60 69.15 17.21 7.17
CA SER A 60 68.12 18.13 6.68
C SER A 60 67.52 17.67 5.33
N MET A 61 68.34 17.16 4.42
CA MET A 61 67.87 16.61 3.14
C MET A 61 67.00 15.37 3.36
N VAL A 62 67.42 14.44 4.23
CA VAL A 62 66.66 13.23 4.56
C VAL A 62 65.29 13.59 5.15
N GLN A 63 65.23 14.55 6.07
CA GLN A 63 63.97 15.01 6.65
C GLN A 63 63.05 15.63 5.60
N SER A 64 63.59 16.46 4.70
CA SER A 64 62.83 17.04 3.59
C SER A 64 62.25 15.97 2.67
N VAL A 65 63.05 14.97 2.29
CA VAL A 65 62.58 13.83 1.47
C VAL A 65 61.50 13.03 2.18
N ALA A 66 61.67 12.75 3.48
CA ALA A 66 60.69 12.01 4.27
C ALA A 66 59.34 12.76 4.38
N ILE A 67 59.38 14.08 4.61
CA ILE A 67 58.18 14.93 4.61
C ILE A 67 57.50 14.91 3.23
N GLY A 68 58.28 15.04 2.14
CA GLY A 68 57.78 14.96 0.78
C GLY A 68 57.09 13.63 0.47
N ALA A 69 57.70 12.51 0.88
CA ALA A 69 57.14 11.18 0.69
C ALA A 69 55.82 10.97 1.47
N ASN A 70 55.75 11.49 2.71
CA ASN A 70 54.53 11.45 3.52
C ASN A 70 53.41 12.29 2.88
N ASN A 71 53.72 13.51 2.42
CA ASN A 71 52.76 14.37 1.73
C ASN A 71 52.23 13.73 0.45
N TYR A 72 53.12 13.11 -0.33
CA TYR A 72 52.73 12.38 -1.53
C TYR A 72 51.79 11.21 -1.20
N SER A 73 52.13 10.39 -0.21
CA SER A 73 51.29 9.27 0.23
C SER A 73 49.90 9.73 0.71
N ASN A 74 49.84 10.82 1.47
CA ASN A 74 48.58 11.42 1.91
C ASN A 74 47.74 11.95 0.74
N SER A 75 48.38 12.57 -0.25
CA SER A 75 47.71 13.06 -1.47
C SER A 75 47.10 11.90 -2.27
N ILE A 76 47.87 10.83 -2.47
CA ILE A 76 47.37 9.61 -3.13
C ILE A 76 46.22 8.98 -2.35
N GLY A 77 46.35 8.83 -1.03
CA GLY A 77 45.27 8.29 -0.18
C GLY A 77 43.97 9.09 -0.26
N SER A 78 44.07 10.42 -0.23
CA SER A 78 42.92 11.32 -0.40
C SER A 78 42.27 11.18 -1.78
N ALA A 79 43.09 11.18 -2.85
CA ALA A 79 42.61 11.02 -4.23
C ALA A 79 41.95 9.66 -4.47
N SER A 80 42.54 8.57 -3.94
CA SER A 80 41.97 7.22 -4.02
C SER A 80 40.63 7.12 -3.28
N ASN A 81 40.53 7.72 -2.09
CA ASN A 81 39.26 7.77 -1.35
C ASN A 81 38.18 8.56 -2.12
N ALA A 82 38.53 9.74 -2.66
CA ALA A 82 37.62 10.53 -3.49
C ALA A 82 37.14 9.75 -4.72
N TYR A 83 38.04 9.05 -5.40
CA TYR A 83 37.70 8.21 -6.55
C TYR A 83 36.74 7.07 -6.16
N ALA A 84 37.00 6.37 -5.05
CA ALA A 84 36.13 5.31 -4.56
C ALA A 84 34.70 5.81 -4.27
N VAL A 85 34.58 7.00 -3.66
CA VAL A 85 33.28 7.65 -3.41
C VAL A 85 32.54 7.95 -4.71
N VAL A 86 33.23 8.51 -5.72
CA VAL A 86 32.63 8.83 -7.04
C VAL A 86 32.14 7.57 -7.75
N ILE A 87 32.94 6.49 -7.74
CA ILE A 87 32.54 5.21 -8.34
C ILE A 87 31.34 4.61 -7.60
N GLY A 88 31.33 4.62 -6.26
CA GLY A 88 30.21 4.13 -5.46
C GLY A 88 28.90 4.88 -5.74
N ALA A 89 28.96 6.21 -5.79
CA ALA A 89 27.80 7.05 -6.12
C ALA A 89 27.29 6.79 -7.55
N SER A 90 28.20 6.67 -8.53
CA SER A 90 27.85 6.42 -9.93
C SER A 90 27.22 5.03 -10.13
N SER A 91 27.75 4.01 -9.46
CA SER A 91 27.20 2.65 -9.48
C SER A 91 25.78 2.63 -8.89
N ASN A 92 25.57 3.28 -7.74
CA ASN A 92 24.24 3.37 -7.13
C ASN A 92 23.24 4.09 -8.04
N ALA A 93 23.65 5.21 -8.67
CA ALA A 93 22.80 5.94 -9.60
C ALA A 93 22.41 5.09 -10.83
N TYR A 94 23.35 4.32 -11.38
CA TYR A 94 23.11 3.41 -12.48
C TYR A 94 22.11 2.30 -12.10
N THR A 95 22.31 1.64 -10.95
CA THR A 95 21.42 0.59 -10.46
C THR A 95 19.99 1.10 -10.23
N ASN A 96 19.83 2.29 -9.65
CA ASN A 96 18.51 2.90 -9.46
C ASN A 96 17.82 3.21 -10.80
N THR A 97 18.54 3.83 -11.73
CA THR A 97 18.02 4.14 -13.08
C THR A 97 17.58 2.86 -13.81
N TYR A 98 18.37 1.79 -13.70
CA TYR A 98 18.05 0.51 -14.30
C TYR A 98 16.81 -0.12 -13.64
N ALA A 99 16.73 -0.12 -12.31
CA ALA A 99 15.59 -0.66 -11.56
C ALA A 99 14.29 0.07 -11.90
N ASP A 100 14.33 1.41 -11.98
CA ASP A 100 13.17 2.23 -12.35
C ASP A 100 12.70 1.94 -13.79
N SER A 101 13.65 1.82 -14.73
CA SER A 101 13.36 1.48 -16.13
C SER A 101 12.69 0.10 -16.27
N VAL A 102 13.23 -0.91 -15.58
CA VAL A 102 12.66 -2.27 -15.57
C VAL A 102 11.28 -2.27 -14.90
N GLY A 103 11.11 -1.55 -13.79
CA GLY A 103 9.83 -1.43 -13.09
C GLY A 103 8.75 -0.76 -13.95
N ALA A 104 9.10 0.33 -14.64
CA ALA A 104 8.19 1.01 -15.57
C ALA A 104 7.79 0.12 -16.75
N ALA A 105 8.75 -0.60 -17.33
CA ALA A 105 8.48 -1.55 -18.42
C ALA A 105 7.57 -2.71 -17.96
N ALA A 106 7.82 -3.28 -16.79
CA ALA A 106 6.99 -4.34 -16.21
C ALA A 106 5.54 -3.88 -15.96
N ASN A 107 5.35 -2.68 -15.40
CA ASN A 107 4.03 -2.11 -15.18
C ASN A 107 3.27 -1.85 -16.49
N SER A 108 3.99 -1.37 -17.52
CA SER A 108 3.44 -1.14 -18.85
C SER A 108 2.97 -2.45 -19.50
N TYR A 109 3.79 -3.51 -19.38
CA TYR A 109 3.44 -4.85 -19.84
C TYR A 109 2.21 -5.40 -19.11
N ALA A 110 2.18 -5.34 -17.78
CA ALA A 110 1.05 -5.81 -16.98
C ALA A 110 -0.26 -5.10 -17.35
N THR A 111 -0.21 -3.78 -17.59
CA THR A 111 -1.37 -2.98 -18.02
C THR A 111 -1.86 -3.39 -19.41
N SER A 112 -0.94 -3.61 -20.35
CA SER A 112 -1.26 -4.08 -21.70
C SER A 112 -1.95 -5.45 -21.67
N VAL A 113 -1.39 -6.40 -20.92
CA VAL A 113 -1.95 -7.75 -20.74
C VAL A 113 -3.32 -7.69 -20.05
N GLY A 114 -3.48 -6.89 -18.99
CA GLY A 114 -4.76 -6.72 -18.30
C GLY A 114 -5.84 -6.13 -19.21
N THR A 115 -5.49 -5.13 -20.02
CA THR A 115 -6.41 -4.52 -21.00
C THR A 115 -6.81 -5.54 -22.07
N ALA A 116 -5.86 -6.29 -22.62
CA ALA A 116 -6.13 -7.34 -23.60
C ALA A 116 -7.04 -8.44 -23.03
N GLY A 117 -6.81 -8.87 -21.79
CA GLY A 117 -7.66 -9.84 -21.08
C GLY A 117 -9.09 -9.35 -20.88
N ASN A 118 -9.26 -8.09 -20.46
CA ASN A 118 -10.59 -7.48 -20.32
C ASN A 118 -11.33 -7.38 -21.66
N ASN A 119 -10.63 -6.98 -22.73
CA ASN A 119 -11.19 -6.93 -24.07
C ASN A 119 -11.64 -8.31 -24.55
N TYR A 120 -10.81 -9.34 -24.35
CA TYR A 120 -11.16 -10.71 -24.68
C TYR A 120 -12.41 -11.20 -23.93
N ALA A 121 -12.46 -10.97 -22.61
CA ALA A 121 -13.62 -11.34 -21.80
C ALA A 121 -14.91 -10.63 -22.26
N SER A 122 -14.82 -9.33 -22.60
CA SER A 122 -15.95 -8.56 -23.13
C SER A 122 -16.44 -9.10 -24.47
N ILE A 123 -15.53 -9.43 -25.39
CA ILE A 123 -15.88 -10.01 -26.70
C ILE A 123 -16.55 -11.38 -26.51
N LEU A 124 -16.00 -12.22 -25.64
CA LEU A 124 -16.56 -13.54 -25.35
C LEU A 124 -17.96 -13.44 -24.75
N ALA A 125 -18.16 -12.53 -23.79
CA ALA A 125 -19.48 -12.29 -23.19
C ALA A 125 -20.51 -11.81 -24.22
N ALA A 126 -20.12 -10.87 -25.10
CA ALA A 126 -20.98 -10.38 -26.17
C ALA A 126 -21.35 -11.50 -27.17
N ASN A 127 -20.38 -12.31 -27.60
CA ASN A 127 -20.62 -13.43 -28.51
C ASN A 127 -21.53 -14.50 -27.89
N ASN A 128 -21.33 -14.82 -26.61
CA ASN A 128 -22.19 -15.76 -25.88
C ASN A 128 -23.63 -15.24 -25.78
N ALA A 129 -23.83 -13.95 -25.52
CA ALA A 129 -25.15 -13.33 -25.49
C ALA A 129 -25.86 -13.39 -26.87
N VAL A 130 -25.13 -13.10 -27.95
CA VAL A 130 -25.65 -13.24 -29.33
C VAL A 130 -26.03 -14.69 -29.64
N GLY A 131 -25.17 -15.65 -29.30
CA GLY A 131 -25.44 -17.08 -29.49
C GLY A 131 -26.65 -17.56 -28.70
N ALA A 132 -26.78 -17.15 -27.43
CA ALA A 132 -27.93 -17.47 -26.59
C ALA A 132 -29.23 -16.90 -27.17
N ASN A 133 -29.23 -15.65 -27.64
CA ASN A 133 -30.39 -15.02 -28.28
C ASN A 133 -30.79 -15.74 -29.59
N ALA A 134 -29.82 -16.09 -30.44
CA ALA A 134 -30.07 -16.82 -31.67
C ALA A 134 -30.69 -18.20 -31.42
N TRP A 135 -30.19 -18.92 -30.41
CA TRP A 135 -30.74 -20.21 -29.99
C TRP A 135 -32.17 -20.05 -29.43
N ALA A 136 -32.40 -19.06 -28.54
CA ALA A 136 -33.73 -18.78 -28.00
C ALA A 136 -34.76 -18.45 -29.09
N ASN A 137 -34.37 -17.66 -30.10
CA ASN A 137 -35.21 -17.38 -31.27
C ASN A 137 -35.53 -18.65 -32.07
N THR A 138 -34.55 -19.52 -32.29
CA THR A 138 -34.73 -20.80 -32.99
C THR A 138 -35.69 -21.71 -32.24
N VAL A 139 -35.54 -21.85 -30.92
CA VAL A 139 -36.44 -22.63 -30.05
C VAL A 139 -37.86 -22.06 -30.09
N THR A 140 -38.01 -20.74 -30.05
CA THR A 140 -39.31 -20.07 -30.11
C THR A 140 -40.02 -20.35 -31.44
N VAL A 141 -39.33 -20.18 -32.57
CA VAL A 141 -39.87 -20.47 -33.91
C VAL A 141 -40.24 -21.95 -34.04
N ASN A 142 -39.38 -22.87 -33.59
CA ASN A 142 -39.66 -24.31 -33.62
C ASN A 142 -40.87 -24.68 -32.76
N THR A 143 -41.00 -24.06 -31.57
CA THR A 143 -42.15 -24.24 -30.67
C THR A 143 -43.43 -23.72 -31.32
N TYR A 144 -43.39 -22.55 -31.95
CA TYR A 144 -44.53 -21.96 -32.67
C TYR A 144 -44.96 -22.84 -33.85
N ASN A 145 -44.02 -23.32 -34.67
CA ASN A 145 -44.31 -24.22 -35.78
C ASN A 145 -44.88 -25.57 -35.31
N TRP A 146 -44.31 -26.13 -34.24
CA TRP A 146 -44.84 -27.35 -33.62
C TRP A 146 -46.26 -27.15 -33.09
N ALA A 147 -46.51 -26.05 -32.38
CA ALA A 147 -47.84 -25.72 -31.90
C ALA A 147 -48.83 -25.58 -33.06
N ASN A 148 -48.47 -24.83 -34.12
CA ASN A 148 -49.33 -24.67 -35.29
C ASN A 148 -49.62 -25.99 -36.00
N THR A 149 -48.63 -26.88 -36.18
CA THR A 149 -48.88 -28.19 -36.82
C THR A 149 -49.77 -29.09 -35.97
N LYS A 150 -49.66 -29.04 -34.64
CA LYS A 150 -50.54 -29.76 -33.71
C LYS A 150 -51.94 -29.14 -33.64
N PHE A 151 -52.03 -27.82 -33.67
CA PHE A 151 -53.31 -27.13 -33.75
C PHE A 151 -53.96 -27.32 -35.12
N ASP A 152 -53.26 -27.29 -36.24
CA ASP A 152 -53.81 -27.59 -37.58
C ASP A 152 -54.28 -29.04 -37.70
N THR A 153 -53.68 -29.99 -36.99
CA THR A 153 -54.21 -31.36 -36.92
C THR A 153 -55.49 -31.45 -36.07
N VAL A 154 -55.68 -30.56 -35.09
CA VAL A 154 -56.95 -30.39 -34.35
C VAL A 154 -57.95 -29.49 -35.11
N VAL A 155 -57.43 -28.58 -35.95
CA VAL A 155 -58.11 -27.66 -36.87
C VAL A 155 -58.23 -28.28 -38.28
N ASN A 156 -58.13 -29.61 -38.34
CA ASN A 156 -59.13 -30.38 -39.07
C ASN A 156 -60.51 -30.27 -38.39
N THR A 157 -60.85 -29.04 -37.98
CA THR A 157 -62.18 -28.58 -37.68
C THR A 157 -63.04 -28.73 -38.91
N SER A 158 -62.54 -28.96 -40.12
CA SER A 158 -63.43 -29.50 -41.17
C SER A 158 -64.05 -30.82 -40.71
N LEU A 159 -63.25 -31.82 -40.28
CA LEU A 159 -63.79 -33.06 -39.74
C LEU A 159 -64.46 -32.90 -38.37
N ILE A 160 -63.90 -32.11 -37.44
CA ILE A 160 -64.52 -31.91 -36.12
C ILE A 160 -65.80 -31.07 -36.21
N TYR A 161 -65.87 -30.04 -37.07
CA TYR A 161 -67.08 -29.26 -37.34
C TYR A 161 -68.09 -30.06 -38.16
N ILE A 162 -67.67 -30.93 -39.09
CA ILE A 162 -68.58 -31.85 -39.79
C ILE A 162 -69.11 -32.93 -38.84
N MET A 163 -68.27 -33.47 -37.94
CA MET A 163 -68.69 -34.44 -36.92
C MET A 163 -69.53 -33.79 -35.83
N ALA A 164 -69.20 -32.56 -35.41
CA ALA A 164 -69.94 -31.78 -34.43
C ALA A 164 -71.25 -31.25 -35.01
N ASN A 165 -71.31 -30.78 -36.27
CA ASN A 165 -72.57 -30.46 -36.95
C ASN A 165 -73.38 -31.71 -37.26
N GLY A 166 -72.73 -32.83 -37.59
CA GLY A 166 -73.40 -34.12 -37.73
C GLY A 166 -74.00 -34.59 -36.40
N ALA A 167 -73.26 -34.43 -35.29
CA ALA A 167 -73.74 -34.73 -33.94
C ALA A 167 -74.80 -33.73 -33.48
N TYR A 168 -74.66 -32.44 -33.80
CA TYR A 168 -75.61 -31.36 -33.50
C TYR A 168 -76.89 -31.52 -34.29
N ASN A 169 -76.83 -31.88 -35.57
CA ASN A 169 -78.02 -32.17 -36.38
C ASN A 169 -78.69 -33.48 -35.95
N ARG A 170 -77.93 -34.49 -35.52
CA ARG A 170 -78.48 -35.71 -34.88
C ARG A 170 -79.09 -35.40 -33.50
N ALA A 171 -78.48 -34.52 -32.71
CA ALA A 171 -78.96 -34.09 -31.41
C ALA A 171 -80.21 -33.21 -31.53
N ASN A 172 -80.23 -32.23 -32.43
CA ASN A 172 -81.40 -31.38 -32.74
C ASN A 172 -82.55 -32.17 -33.37
N ALA A 173 -82.25 -33.23 -34.13
CA ALA A 173 -83.29 -34.16 -34.58
C ALA A 173 -83.80 -35.08 -33.45
N SER A 174 -83.01 -35.29 -32.38
CA SER A 174 -83.39 -36.16 -31.25
C SER A 174 -83.92 -35.42 -30.01
N VAL A 175 -83.77 -34.10 -29.93
CA VAL A 175 -84.11 -33.29 -28.76
C VAL A 175 -84.80 -32.00 -29.20
N ALA A 176 -86.04 -32.15 -29.65
CA ALA A 176 -87.04 -31.13 -29.33
C ALA A 176 -87.21 -31.13 -27.79
N ASN A 177 -87.04 -29.96 -27.17
CA ASN A 177 -87.11 -29.64 -25.73
C ASN A 177 -85.92 -30.04 -24.85
N ALA A 178 -85.05 -29.07 -24.52
CA ALA A 178 -84.97 -28.47 -23.18
C ALA A 178 -83.79 -27.46 -23.10
N ALA A 179 -84.12 -26.16 -23.06
CA ALA A 179 -83.18 -25.12 -22.65
C ALA A 179 -83.12 -25.06 -21.11
N GLY A 180 -81.93 -24.82 -20.55
CA GLY A 180 -81.74 -24.60 -19.12
C GLY A 180 -80.63 -23.60 -18.82
N THR A 181 -81.01 -22.32 -18.69
CA THR A 181 -80.24 -21.27 -18.05
C THR A 181 -80.41 -21.40 -16.53
N ILE A 182 -79.34 -21.50 -15.74
CA ILE A 182 -79.46 -21.39 -14.27
C ILE A 182 -79.54 -19.91 -13.90
N GLN A 183 -80.77 -19.40 -13.78
CA GLN A 183 -81.04 -18.23 -12.97
C GLN A 183 -81.41 -18.69 -11.56
N GLY A 184 -80.54 -18.41 -10.59
CA GLY A 184 -80.79 -18.68 -9.19
C GLY A 184 -79.61 -18.37 -8.29
N ASN A 185 -79.91 -18.01 -7.05
CA ASN A 185 -78.92 -17.84 -5.99
C ASN A 185 -78.33 -19.21 -5.61
N ILE A 186 -77.00 -19.29 -5.54
CA ILE A 186 -76.29 -20.44 -4.98
C ILE A 186 -76.35 -20.33 -3.46
N PHE A 187 -77.27 -21.08 -2.84
CA PHE A 187 -77.39 -21.18 -1.39
C PHE A 187 -76.50 -22.31 -0.86
N PHE A 188 -75.47 -21.95 -0.09
CA PHE A 188 -74.76 -22.91 0.76
C PHE A 188 -75.54 -23.04 2.08
N THR A 189 -76.01 -24.25 2.41
CA THR A 189 -76.67 -24.55 3.68
C THR A 189 -75.72 -25.31 4.59
N GLY A 190 -75.12 -24.58 5.53
CA GLY A 190 -74.13 -25.09 6.48
C GLY A 190 -73.07 -24.04 6.78
N THR A 191 -72.40 -24.15 7.94
CA THR A 191 -71.31 -23.25 8.31
C THR A 191 -70.15 -23.44 7.34
N VAL A 192 -69.96 -22.47 6.44
CA VAL A 192 -68.75 -22.32 5.64
C VAL A 192 -67.62 -21.93 6.61
N THR A 193 -67.01 -22.95 7.21
CA THR A 193 -65.84 -22.79 8.07
C THR A 193 -64.63 -22.74 7.16
N THR A 194 -64.42 -21.60 6.50
CA THR A 194 -63.12 -21.30 5.87
C THR A 194 -62.13 -21.10 7.01
N ALA A 195 -61.34 -22.14 7.32
CA ALA A 195 -60.34 -22.13 8.38
C ALA A 195 -59.24 -21.07 8.18
N VAL A 196 -59.20 -20.43 7.01
CA VAL A 196 -58.39 -19.25 6.71
C VAL A 196 -59.11 -18.52 5.58
N GLY A 197 -59.24 -17.19 5.68
CA GLY A 197 -59.77 -16.38 4.58
C GLY A 197 -58.94 -16.59 3.30
N PHE A 198 -59.49 -16.22 2.15
CA PHE A 198 -58.68 -16.02 0.94
C PHE A 198 -57.81 -14.76 1.13
N THR A 199 -56.82 -14.86 2.00
CA THR A 199 -55.64 -14.00 2.02
C THR A 199 -54.67 -14.58 1.01
N ASP A 200 -54.23 -13.74 0.08
CA ASP A 200 -53.03 -13.96 -0.71
C ASP A 200 -51.91 -14.51 0.21
N SER A 201 -51.49 -15.73 -0.08
CA SER A 201 -50.47 -16.47 0.67
C SER A 201 -49.05 -16.00 0.35
N LEU A 202 -48.90 -14.96 -0.48
CA LEU A 202 -47.71 -14.12 -0.54
C LEU A 202 -48.13 -12.76 0.02
N GLY A 203 -47.99 -12.58 1.34
CA GLY A 203 -48.27 -11.30 2.01
C GLY A 203 -47.63 -10.13 1.26
N PRO A 204 -48.16 -8.90 1.36
CA PRO A 204 -47.74 -7.79 0.51
C PRO A 204 -46.22 -7.74 0.54
N ILE A 205 -45.60 -7.82 -0.64
CA ILE A 205 -44.19 -7.47 -0.83
C ILE A 205 -44.05 -6.14 -0.09
N ARG A 206 -43.44 -6.17 1.11
CA ARG A 206 -43.30 -4.98 1.93
C ARG A 206 -42.23 -4.16 1.26
N GLU A 207 -42.63 -3.40 0.26
CA GLU A 207 -41.77 -2.42 -0.38
C GLU A 207 -41.19 -1.54 0.73
N LYS A 208 -39.86 -1.41 0.75
CA LYS A 208 -39.19 -0.50 1.68
C LYS A 208 -39.77 0.89 1.46
N ARG A 209 -40.36 1.48 2.50
CA ARG A 209 -40.89 2.84 2.40
C ARG A 209 -39.73 3.83 2.45
N ALA A 210 -39.62 4.66 1.42
CA ALA A 210 -38.63 5.73 1.37
C ALA A 210 -39.15 6.98 2.11
N ASN A 211 -38.37 7.47 3.07
CA ASN A 211 -38.65 8.67 3.84
C ASN A 211 -37.50 9.67 3.65
N THR A 212 -37.79 10.80 3.01
CA THR A 212 -36.83 11.91 2.90
C THR A 212 -36.90 12.79 4.14
N VAL A 213 -35.76 13.05 4.76
CA VAL A 213 -35.65 13.82 6.00
C VAL A 213 -34.63 14.94 5.86
N ASN A 214 -34.98 16.11 6.40
CA ASN A 214 -34.16 17.33 6.37
C ASN A 214 -33.73 17.78 7.78
N SER A 215 -34.14 17.04 8.82
CA SER A 215 -33.87 17.28 10.24
C SER A 215 -33.72 15.95 10.99
N ASN A 216 -33.40 16.01 12.29
CA ASN A 216 -33.24 14.83 13.13
C ASN A 216 -34.52 13.97 13.13
N VAL A 217 -34.40 12.66 12.96
CA VAL A 217 -35.54 11.73 12.88
C VAL A 217 -35.25 10.45 13.66
N SER A 218 -36.28 9.86 14.27
CA SER A 218 -36.25 8.49 14.80
C SER A 218 -36.90 7.54 13.80
N VAL A 219 -36.20 6.47 13.42
CA VAL A 219 -36.67 5.56 12.38
C VAL A 219 -37.66 4.56 12.95
N LEU A 220 -38.96 4.83 12.83
CA LEU A 220 -40.03 4.04 13.46
C LEU A 220 -40.40 2.74 12.71
N VAL A 221 -39.77 2.44 11.58
CA VAL A 221 -40.05 1.26 10.74
C VAL A 221 -38.74 0.55 10.40
N SER A 222 -38.67 -0.73 10.73
CA SER A 222 -37.46 -1.56 10.67
C SER A 222 -37.05 -2.03 9.26
N GLU A 223 -37.87 -1.74 8.25
CA GLU A 223 -37.62 -2.00 6.82
C GLU A 223 -37.89 -0.71 6.03
N SER A 224 -36.99 0.27 6.18
CA SER A 224 -37.16 1.59 5.58
C SER A 224 -35.93 2.06 4.83
N ILE A 225 -36.17 2.91 3.84
CA ILE A 225 -35.15 3.70 3.17
C ILE A 225 -35.24 5.11 3.75
N VAL A 226 -34.14 5.65 4.27
CA VAL A 226 -34.05 7.01 4.80
C VAL A 226 -33.15 7.83 3.90
N ILE A 227 -33.70 8.88 3.30
CA ILE A 227 -32.94 9.80 2.43
C ILE A 227 -32.67 11.08 3.21
N SER A 228 -31.44 11.24 3.69
CA SER A 228 -30.97 12.44 4.38
C SER A 228 -30.70 13.55 3.34
N ASN A 229 -31.57 14.55 3.26
CA ASN A 229 -31.44 15.70 2.38
C ASN A 229 -31.36 17.00 3.20
N SER A 230 -30.23 17.19 3.88
CA SER A 230 -29.95 18.39 4.67
C SER A 230 -28.58 18.98 4.33
N THR A 231 -28.44 20.30 4.45
CA THR A 231 -27.14 21.00 4.43
C THR A 231 -26.50 21.06 5.81
N ASN A 232 -27.25 20.73 6.87
CA ASN A 232 -26.79 20.69 8.26
C ASN A 232 -26.46 19.26 8.70
N THR A 233 -25.87 19.13 9.89
CA THR A 233 -25.75 17.82 10.53
C THR A 233 -27.13 17.33 10.98
N ILE A 234 -27.52 16.12 10.59
CA ILE A 234 -28.73 15.47 11.08
C ILE A 234 -28.41 14.13 11.72
N HIS A 235 -29.20 13.80 12.74
CA HIS A 235 -29.11 12.55 13.49
C HIS A 235 -30.25 11.63 13.06
N ILE A 236 -29.90 10.46 12.51
CA ILE A 236 -30.80 9.35 12.29
C ILE A 236 -30.74 8.49 13.56
N LYS A 237 -31.79 8.55 14.38
CA LYS A 237 -31.88 7.85 15.65
C LYS A 237 -32.46 6.45 15.44
N ILE A 238 -31.71 5.44 15.87
CA ILE A 238 -32.15 4.03 15.88
C ILE A 238 -32.92 3.79 17.18
N PRO A 239 -34.23 3.53 17.13
CA PRO A 239 -35.04 3.37 18.32
C PRO A 239 -34.85 2.00 18.98
N ASN A 240 -35.34 1.87 20.22
CA ASN A 240 -35.37 0.58 20.90
C ASN A 240 -36.44 -0.33 20.27
N ASP A 241 -36.41 -1.61 20.63
CA ASP A 241 -37.31 -2.61 20.06
C ASP A 241 -38.80 -2.36 20.36
N GLY A 242 -39.11 -1.69 21.47
CA GLY A 242 -40.48 -1.34 21.87
C GLY A 242 -41.05 -0.11 21.19
N ASP A 243 -40.18 0.72 20.59
CA ASP A 243 -40.53 1.98 19.93
C ASP A 243 -40.89 1.81 18.44
N PHE A 244 -40.61 0.65 17.84
CA PHE A 244 -41.00 0.40 16.45
C PHE A 244 -42.51 0.17 16.33
N ILE A 245 -43.13 0.76 15.30
CA ILE A 245 -44.56 0.56 15.00
C ILE A 245 -44.86 -0.91 14.66
N PHE A 246 -43.86 -1.63 14.16
CA PHE A 246 -43.89 -3.07 13.92
C PHE A 246 -42.68 -3.73 14.59
N PRO A 247 -42.82 -4.92 15.20
CA PRO A 247 -41.69 -5.59 15.83
C PRO A 247 -40.52 -5.71 14.86
N SER A 248 -39.36 -5.17 15.23
CA SER A 248 -38.14 -5.36 14.45
C SER A 248 -37.62 -6.77 14.72
N ASN A 249 -37.69 -7.65 13.73
CA ASN A 249 -37.09 -8.98 13.84
C ASN A 249 -35.57 -8.88 13.65
N ILE A 250 -34.83 -9.85 14.18
CA ILE A 250 -33.41 -10.01 13.82
C ILE A 250 -33.32 -10.14 12.29
N GLY A 251 -32.42 -9.38 11.66
CA GLY A 251 -32.30 -9.29 10.21
C GLY A 251 -33.06 -8.12 9.56
N SER A 252 -33.89 -7.37 10.30
CA SER A 252 -34.47 -6.12 9.79
C SER A 252 -33.36 -5.12 9.40
N THR A 253 -33.59 -4.38 8.30
CA THR A 253 -32.59 -3.48 7.70
C THR A 253 -33.14 -2.08 7.48
N ILE A 254 -32.36 -1.07 7.83
CA ILE A 254 -32.62 0.34 7.51
C ILE A 254 -31.52 0.79 6.56
N GLU A 255 -31.89 1.19 5.35
CA GLU A 255 -30.96 1.75 4.37
C GLU A 255 -30.97 3.27 4.44
N ILE A 256 -29.79 3.88 4.45
CA ILE A 256 -29.64 5.32 4.64
C ILE A 256 -28.81 5.87 3.49
N TYR A 257 -29.35 6.88 2.81
CA TYR A 257 -28.73 7.58 1.69
C TYR A 257 -28.48 9.03 2.08
N GLN A 258 -27.23 9.49 2.02
CA GLN A 258 -26.92 10.91 2.22
C GLN A 258 -27.05 11.66 0.88
N TYR A 259 -28.17 12.33 0.65
CA TYR A 259 -28.38 13.16 -0.55
C TYR A 259 -27.90 14.60 -0.37
N GLY A 260 -28.05 15.16 0.83
CA GLY A 260 -27.63 16.53 1.14
C GLY A 260 -26.11 16.68 1.40
N THR A 261 -25.62 17.92 1.36
CA THR A 261 -24.21 18.25 1.59
C THR A 261 -23.81 18.29 3.08
N GLY A 262 -24.80 18.25 3.99
CA GLY A 262 -24.59 18.19 5.43
C GLY A 262 -24.04 16.84 5.91
N THR A 263 -23.92 16.65 7.22
CA THR A 263 -23.43 15.37 7.78
C THR A 263 -24.60 14.50 8.24
N THR A 264 -24.67 13.26 7.78
CA THR A 264 -25.64 12.28 8.31
C THR A 264 -24.97 11.41 9.35
N LYS A 265 -25.41 11.54 10.61
CA LYS A 265 -24.90 10.77 11.74
C LYS A 265 -25.94 9.76 12.23
N ILE A 266 -25.53 8.51 12.41
CA ILE A 266 -26.36 7.45 12.98
C ILE A 266 -26.10 7.41 14.48
N VAL A 267 -27.16 7.48 15.28
CA VAL A 267 -27.05 7.48 16.75
C VAL A 267 -28.09 6.54 17.37
N ALA A 268 -27.80 6.03 18.56
CA ALA A 268 -28.80 5.38 19.39
C ALA A 268 -29.86 6.40 19.85
N ASN A 269 -31.14 6.02 19.85
CA ASN A 269 -32.23 6.89 20.32
C ASN A 269 -32.23 7.04 21.84
N ASP A 270 -31.80 6.00 22.56
CA ASP A 270 -31.69 5.94 24.01
C ASP A 270 -30.49 5.08 24.44
N ALA A 271 -30.25 4.97 25.75
CA ALA A 271 -29.12 4.22 26.31
C ALA A 271 -29.29 2.69 26.23
N ALA A 272 -30.49 2.17 25.93
CA ALA A 272 -30.73 0.74 25.77
C ALA A 272 -30.35 0.24 24.38
N VAL A 273 -30.23 1.15 23.39
CA VAL A 273 -29.83 0.82 22.02
C VAL A 273 -28.32 0.87 21.85
N THR A 274 -27.76 -0.21 21.30
CA THR A 274 -26.35 -0.31 20.91
C THR A 274 -26.22 -0.33 19.39
N VAL A 275 -25.46 0.61 18.82
CA VAL A 275 -25.11 0.63 17.39
C VAL A 275 -23.61 0.37 17.25
N LEU A 276 -23.25 -0.78 16.69
CA LEU A 276 -21.87 -1.23 16.48
C LEU A 276 -21.42 -0.88 15.06
N SER A 277 -20.21 -0.37 14.89
CA SER A 277 -19.63 -0.09 13.57
C SER A 277 -18.11 -0.27 13.56
N SER A 278 -17.51 -0.34 12.37
CA SER A 278 -16.06 -0.37 12.25
C SER A 278 -15.45 0.91 12.84
N ASN A 279 -14.48 0.76 13.74
CA ASN A 279 -13.78 1.87 14.40
C ASN A 279 -14.69 2.91 15.08
N ASN A 280 -15.89 2.51 15.53
CA ASN A 280 -16.91 3.41 16.09
C ASN A 280 -17.33 4.55 15.14
N TRP A 281 -17.20 4.37 13.82
CA TRP A 281 -17.63 5.35 12.83
C TRP A 281 -19.16 5.44 12.77
N ALA A 282 -19.69 6.64 12.92
CA ALA A 282 -21.14 6.87 12.97
C ALA A 282 -21.62 7.84 11.88
N ASN A 283 -20.71 8.46 11.13
CA ASN A 283 -21.03 9.44 10.09
C ASN A 283 -20.93 8.80 8.71
N ILE A 284 -21.88 9.10 7.81
CA ILE A 284 -21.72 8.75 6.39
C ILE A 284 -20.59 9.62 5.79
N ALA A 285 -19.71 9.00 5.00
CA ALA A 285 -18.43 9.61 4.63
C ALA A 285 -18.57 10.88 3.76
N GLY A 286 -19.66 11.03 3.01
CA GLY A 286 -19.90 12.15 2.12
C GLY A 286 -21.24 12.06 1.38
N GLN A 287 -21.49 13.06 0.53
CA GLN A 287 -22.69 13.14 -0.30
C GLN A 287 -22.77 11.98 -1.30
N TYR A 288 -23.98 11.49 -1.55
CA TYR A 288 -24.34 10.36 -2.42
C TYR A 288 -23.80 9.00 -1.96
N LEU A 289 -23.31 8.91 -0.72
CA LEU A 289 -22.89 7.66 -0.13
C LEU A 289 -24.00 7.04 0.73
N THR A 290 -23.85 5.74 0.98
CA THR A 290 -24.86 4.93 1.65
C THR A 290 -24.31 4.24 2.89
N ALA A 291 -25.21 3.98 3.82
CA ALA A 291 -25.00 3.12 4.97
C ALA A 291 -26.23 2.23 5.19
N SER A 292 -26.02 1.09 5.84
CA SER A 292 -27.08 0.16 6.22
C SER A 292 -26.94 -0.18 7.70
N VAL A 293 -28.08 -0.25 8.38
CA VAL A 293 -28.16 -0.63 9.79
C VAL A 293 -28.99 -1.90 9.89
N VAL A 294 -28.37 -2.99 10.38
CA VAL A 294 -28.96 -4.33 10.43
C VAL A 294 -29.12 -4.76 11.89
N LYS A 295 -30.32 -5.21 12.26
CA LYS A 295 -30.58 -5.71 13.61
C LYS A 295 -29.98 -7.10 13.79
N VAL A 296 -29.18 -7.29 14.84
CA VAL A 296 -28.50 -8.58 15.12
C VAL A 296 -28.89 -9.22 16.44
N LEU A 297 -29.26 -8.42 17.44
CA LEU A 297 -29.77 -8.87 18.74
C LEU A 297 -30.83 -7.87 19.25
N PRO A 298 -31.58 -8.18 20.33
CA PRO A 298 -32.46 -7.20 20.95
C PRO A 298 -31.72 -5.89 21.25
N ASN A 299 -32.30 -4.77 20.80
CA ASN A 299 -31.73 -3.41 20.88
C ASN A 299 -30.28 -3.26 20.33
N THR A 300 -29.76 -4.21 19.56
CA THR A 300 -28.38 -4.18 19.05
C THR A 300 -28.36 -4.23 17.54
N TRP A 301 -27.68 -3.26 16.94
CA TRP A 301 -27.62 -3.05 15.51
C TRP A 301 -26.17 -2.95 15.03
N ILE A 302 -25.90 -3.46 13.83
CA ILE A 302 -24.62 -3.27 13.14
C ILE A 302 -24.80 -2.26 12.02
N LEU A 303 -24.01 -1.20 12.05
CA LEU A 303 -23.91 -0.17 11.04
C LEU A 303 -22.74 -0.49 10.09
N THR A 304 -23.03 -0.62 8.80
CA THR A 304 -22.06 -0.87 7.72
C THR A 304 -22.22 0.15 6.59
N GLY A 305 -21.21 0.29 5.74
CA GLY A 305 -21.25 1.17 4.56
C GLY A 305 -20.03 2.09 4.45
N ASN A 306 -20.19 3.19 3.72
CA ASN A 306 -19.15 4.20 3.55
C ASN A 306 -19.18 5.18 4.73
N LEU A 307 -18.44 4.85 5.78
CA LEU A 307 -18.48 5.56 7.06
C LEU A 307 -17.19 6.34 7.33
N LYS A 308 -17.27 7.35 8.19
CA LYS A 308 -16.15 8.10 8.77
C LYS A 308 -16.40 8.41 10.24
N THR A 309 -15.36 8.85 10.93
CA THR A 309 -15.40 9.34 12.32
C THR A 309 -16.40 10.48 12.49
#